data_AF-A0A5C7LGE8-F1
#
_entry.id   AF-A0A5C7LGE8-F1
#
_cell.length_a   1.000
_cell.length_b   1.000
_cell.length_c   1.000
_cell.angle_alpha   90.00
_cell.angle_beta   90.00
_cell.angle_gamma   90.00
#
_symmetry.space_group_name_H-M   'P 1'
#
loop_
_entity.id
_entity.type
_entity.pdbx_description
1 polymer ?
#
loop_
_entity_poly.entity_id
_entity_poly.type
_entity_poly.pdbx_seq_one_letter_code
_entity_poly.pdbx_strand_id
1 'polypeptide(L)'
;MTEEKKETIVFGANEMSTEQKSAYQAKISAARTGINALKGTDPVGGEKATMPDFARLKEASAAKRTNTPWEEGVQPRPPGSPILSPHTQQQLQQIAAQPTETPKKEEPAPAEKEEANIFDVLDIEGMRKNEAERLLDNKKRREEIEARCEPMKFEDLLYKNEVRQRVPIIPEKFEPLFRSLTPAESLFVKKLIADEQTVSDQYLMEKYSLCLLAAALIDINGKPLPDHLNSDGEVDKVAFQKKLKELLRKSGYIIADLSLNYQWFDFRVRKLISLDGVKNG
;
A
#
# COMPACT_ATOMS: atom_id res chain seq x y z
N MET A 1 31.33 2.63 -58.65
CA MET A 1 29.88 2.52 -58.39
C MET A 1 29.65 1.11 -57.88
N THR A 2 29.38 0.98 -56.59
CA THR A 2 29.25 -0.30 -55.89
C THR A 2 27.83 -0.33 -55.34
N GLU A 3 27.00 -1.22 -55.87
CA GLU A 3 25.61 -1.40 -55.42
C GLU A 3 25.59 -2.30 -54.18
N GLU A 4 25.15 -1.74 -53.05
CA GLU A 4 24.93 -2.49 -51.81
C GLU A 4 23.58 -3.23 -51.87
N LYS A 5 23.63 -4.56 -51.83
CA LYS A 5 22.44 -5.42 -51.65
C LYS A 5 21.93 -5.32 -50.21
N LYS A 6 20.68 -4.90 -50.04
CA LYS A 6 19.96 -4.99 -48.76
C LYS A 6 19.35 -6.38 -48.60
N GLU A 7 19.74 -7.10 -47.56
CA GLU A 7 19.06 -8.33 -47.12
C GLU A 7 17.98 -7.97 -46.09
N THR A 8 16.74 -8.42 -46.36
CA THR A 8 15.61 -8.29 -45.46
C THR A 8 15.45 -9.60 -44.69
N ILE A 9 15.66 -9.58 -43.38
CA ILE A 9 15.45 -10.74 -42.51
C ILE A 9 13.98 -10.73 -42.06
N VAL A 10 13.19 -11.71 -42.52
CA VAL A 10 11.80 -11.93 -42.09
C VAL A 10 11.81 -12.96 -40.95
N PHE A 11 11.47 -12.53 -39.74
CA PHE A 11 11.36 -13.42 -38.58
C PHE A 11 9.96 -14.04 -38.49
N GLY A 12 9.91 -15.38 -38.48
CA GLY A 12 8.99 -16.13 -37.62
C GLY A 12 7.52 -16.20 -38.02
N ALA A 13 7.21 -16.64 -39.25
CA ALA A 13 5.93 -17.28 -39.54
C ALA A 13 6.17 -18.78 -39.75
N ASN A 14 6.27 -19.55 -38.65
CA ASN A 14 6.13 -21.00 -38.76
C ASN A 14 4.66 -21.28 -39.06
N GLU A 15 4.36 -21.44 -40.34
CA GLU A 15 3.08 -21.94 -40.83
C GLU A 15 2.89 -23.35 -40.28
N MET A 16 2.28 -23.48 -39.10
CA MET A 16 1.82 -24.78 -38.62
C MET A 16 0.87 -25.35 -39.66
N SER A 17 1.13 -26.60 -40.07
CA SER A 17 0.31 -27.30 -41.04
C SER A 17 -1.15 -27.34 -40.55
N THR A 18 -2.09 -27.39 -41.48
CA THR A 18 -3.53 -27.44 -41.19
C THR A 18 -3.90 -28.59 -40.25
N GLU A 19 -3.17 -29.70 -40.32
CA GLU A 19 -3.31 -30.86 -39.44
C GLU A 19 -2.83 -30.59 -38.00
N GLN A 20 -1.76 -29.81 -37.81
CA GLN A 20 -1.29 -29.43 -36.48
C GLN A 20 -2.26 -28.46 -35.78
N LYS A 21 -2.87 -27.55 -36.55
CA LYS A 21 -3.88 -26.62 -36.04
C LYS A 21 -5.15 -27.35 -35.59
N SER A 22 -5.62 -28.35 -36.35
CA SER A 22 -6.80 -29.13 -35.97
C SER A 22 -6.54 -30.01 -34.74
N ALA A 23 -5.36 -30.63 -34.66
CA ALA A 23 -4.95 -31.40 -33.48
C ALA A 23 -4.83 -30.53 -32.21
N TYR A 24 -4.34 -29.29 -32.34
CA TYR A 24 -4.25 -28.36 -31.23
C TYR A 24 -5.63 -27.85 -30.77
N GLN A 25 -6.54 -27.57 -31.71
CA GLN A 25 -7.92 -27.20 -31.40
C GLN A 25 -8.68 -28.34 -30.71
N ALA A 26 -8.46 -29.60 -31.13
CA ALA A 26 -9.05 -30.77 -30.48
C ALA A 26 -8.57 -30.94 -29.02
N LYS A 27 -7.30 -30.62 -28.74
CA LYS A 27 -6.78 -30.62 -27.36
C LYS A 27 -7.41 -29.53 -26.49
N ILE A 28 -7.63 -28.34 -27.06
CA ILE A 28 -8.28 -27.23 -26.34
C ILE A 28 -9.76 -27.54 -26.05
N SER A 29 -10.49 -28.14 -27.00
CA SER A 29 -11.90 -28.49 -26.78
C SER A 29 -12.06 -29.58 -25.71
N ALA A 30 -11.20 -30.60 -25.73
CA ALA A 30 -11.18 -31.65 -24.70
C ALA A 30 -10.89 -31.10 -23.29
N ALA A 31 -9.97 -30.14 -23.18
CA ALA A 31 -9.66 -29.48 -21.91
C ALA A 31 -10.84 -28.64 -21.39
N ARG A 32 -11.57 -27.94 -22.27
CA ARG A 32 -12.76 -27.16 -21.90
C ARG A 32 -13.91 -28.04 -21.40
N THR A 33 -14.11 -29.22 -22.00
CA THR A 33 -15.14 -30.16 -21.53
C THR A 33 -14.84 -30.71 -20.14
N GLY A 34 -13.56 -30.92 -19.79
CA GLY A 34 -13.16 -31.33 -18.43
C GLY A 34 -13.44 -30.26 -17.37
N ILE A 35 -13.23 -28.98 -17.71
CA ILE A 35 -13.48 -27.85 -16.78
C ILE A 35 -14.98 -27.63 -16.53
N ASN A 36 -15.83 -27.85 -17.54
CA ASN A 36 -17.28 -27.73 -17.35
C ASN A 36 -17.87 -28.90 -16.56
N ALA A 37 -17.24 -30.08 -16.57
CA ALA A 37 -17.66 -31.21 -15.73
C ALA A 37 -17.32 -31.02 -14.23
N LEU A 38 -16.39 -30.12 -13.90
CA LEU A 38 -16.01 -29.76 -12.52
C LEU A 38 -16.87 -28.64 -11.92
N LYS A 39 -17.66 -27.94 -12.75
CA LYS A 39 -18.68 -26.99 -12.28
C LYS A 39 -19.96 -27.77 -12.02
N GLY A 40 -20.12 -28.26 -10.79
CA GLY A 40 -21.37 -28.86 -10.33
C GLY A 40 -22.57 -27.97 -10.63
N THR A 41 -23.72 -28.59 -10.89
CA THR A 41 -24.97 -27.94 -11.35
C THR A 41 -25.69 -27.10 -10.31
N ASP A 42 -25.22 -27.10 -9.06
CA ASP A 42 -25.84 -26.35 -7.98
C ASP A 42 -25.02 -25.09 -7.64
N PRO A 43 -25.56 -23.88 -7.84
CA PRO A 43 -24.90 -22.67 -7.38
C PRO A 43 -24.90 -22.67 -5.84
N VAL A 44 -23.72 -22.85 -5.25
CA VAL A 44 -23.48 -22.60 -3.82
C VAL A 44 -23.57 -21.10 -3.59
N GLY A 45 -24.77 -20.60 -3.35
CA GLY A 45 -25.05 -19.19 -3.08
C GLY A 45 -26.53 -18.98 -2.82
N GLY A 46 -26.92 -18.98 -1.54
CA GLY A 46 -28.28 -18.66 -1.11
C GLY A 46 -28.74 -17.27 -1.58
N GLU A 47 -30.05 -17.03 -1.46
CA GLU A 47 -30.72 -15.78 -1.84
C GLU A 47 -29.94 -14.57 -1.36
N LYS A 48 -29.36 -13.83 -2.31
CA LYS A 48 -28.74 -12.53 -2.04
C LYS A 48 -29.82 -11.60 -1.55
N ALA A 49 -29.77 -11.22 -0.28
CA ALA A 49 -30.52 -10.09 0.24
C ALA A 49 -30.31 -8.89 -0.68
N THR A 50 -31.39 -8.43 -1.31
CA THR A 50 -31.40 -7.27 -2.20
C THR A 50 -30.94 -6.06 -1.40
N MET A 51 -29.73 -5.58 -1.69
CA MET A 51 -29.24 -4.33 -1.11
C MET A 51 -30.22 -3.19 -1.45
N PRO A 52 -30.62 -2.36 -0.48
CA PRO A 52 -31.47 -1.21 -0.77
C PRO A 52 -30.74 -0.25 -1.72
N ASP A 53 -31.48 0.24 -2.71
CA ASP A 53 -30.98 1.07 -3.78
C ASP A 53 -30.62 2.48 -3.27
N PHE A 54 -29.35 2.67 -2.92
CA PHE A 54 -28.81 3.92 -2.35
C PHE A 54 -28.95 5.14 -3.27
N ALA A 55 -29.21 4.93 -4.56
CA ALA A 55 -29.46 6.02 -5.51
C ALA A 55 -30.77 6.77 -5.20
N ARG A 56 -31.82 6.06 -4.77
CA ARG A 56 -33.13 6.68 -4.43
C ARG A 56 -33.12 7.43 -3.09
N LEU A 57 -32.26 7.04 -2.15
CA LEU A 57 -32.09 7.73 -0.86
C LEU A 57 -31.41 9.11 -1.02
N LYS A 58 -30.61 9.30 -2.07
CA LYS A 58 -29.92 10.57 -2.34
C LYS A 58 -30.87 11.64 -2.87
N GLU A 59 -31.89 11.26 -3.65
CA GLU A 59 -32.90 12.19 -4.16
C GLU A 59 -33.89 12.62 -3.07
N ALA A 60 -34.28 11.71 -2.18
CA ALA A 60 -35.18 12.03 -1.06
C ALA A 60 -34.54 12.96 -0.01
N SER A 61 -33.20 12.96 0.12
CA SER A 61 -32.47 13.85 1.02
C SER A 61 -32.06 15.19 0.38
N ALA A 62 -31.96 15.25 -0.96
CA ALA A 62 -31.72 16.49 -1.70
C ALA A 62 -32.98 17.37 -1.82
N ALA A 63 -34.18 16.78 -1.90
CA ALA A 63 -35.44 17.51 -2.07
C ALA A 63 -35.90 18.32 -0.84
N LYS A 64 -35.20 18.24 0.30
CA LYS A 64 -35.52 19.01 1.53
C LYS A 64 -34.54 20.15 1.85
N ARG A 65 -33.54 20.41 0.99
CA ARG A 65 -32.56 21.48 1.21
C ARG A 65 -32.72 22.59 0.18
N THR A 66 -33.85 23.28 0.22
CA THR A 66 -34.00 24.58 -0.44
C THR A 66 -34.49 25.58 0.58
N ASN A 67 -33.72 26.65 0.73
CA ASN A 67 -33.91 27.84 1.57
C ASN A 67 -33.53 27.72 3.06
N THR A 68 -32.24 27.92 3.33
CA THR A 68 -31.78 28.79 4.43
C THR A 68 -30.39 29.35 4.07
N PRO A 69 -30.14 30.67 4.16
CA PRO A 69 -28.83 31.27 3.91
C PRO A 69 -27.83 30.83 4.99
N TRP A 70 -26.61 30.48 4.56
CA TRP A 70 -25.50 29.99 5.38
C TRP A 70 -24.79 31.11 6.16
N GLU A 71 -25.52 31.92 6.91
CA GLU A 71 -24.99 32.94 7.83
C GLU A 71 -25.78 32.92 9.14
N GLU A 72 -25.66 31.85 9.92
CA GLU A 72 -25.99 31.91 11.35
C GLU A 72 -25.29 30.72 12.03
N GLY A 73 -24.43 31.02 13.00
CA GLY A 73 -23.82 30.02 13.86
C GLY A 73 -24.87 29.18 14.58
N VAL A 74 -24.43 28.07 15.18
CA VAL A 74 -25.27 27.17 15.98
C VAL A 74 -26.11 28.00 16.95
N GLN A 75 -27.42 28.13 16.68
CA GLN A 75 -28.30 28.93 17.52
C GLN A 75 -28.27 28.36 18.96
N PRO A 76 -28.06 29.21 19.99
CA PRO A 76 -28.05 28.74 21.37
C PRO A 76 -29.41 28.11 21.71
N ARG A 77 -29.34 26.95 22.37
CA ARG A 77 -30.52 26.15 22.70
C ARG A 77 -31.52 26.98 23.53
N PRO A 78 -32.82 26.96 23.21
CA PRO A 78 -33.81 27.69 24.00
C PRO A 78 -33.77 27.26 25.47
N PRO A 79 -33.82 28.21 26.43
CA PRO A 79 -33.81 27.87 27.85
C PRO A 79 -35.05 27.03 28.18
N GLY A 80 -34.83 25.84 28.76
CA GLY A 80 -35.89 24.91 29.16
C GLY A 80 -36.11 23.71 28.23
N SER A 81 -35.39 23.59 27.11
CA SER A 81 -35.48 22.36 26.30
C SER A 81 -34.78 21.18 27.00
N PRO A 82 -35.41 19.99 27.08
CA PRO A 82 -34.81 18.84 27.74
C PRO A 82 -33.49 18.45 27.08
N ILE A 83 -32.48 18.11 27.90
CA ILE A 83 -31.09 17.88 27.48
C ILE A 83 -31.01 16.80 26.39
N LEU A 84 -31.88 15.80 26.46
CA LEU A 84 -31.96 14.66 25.55
C LEU A 84 -33.29 14.68 24.80
N SER A 85 -33.26 14.33 23.51
CA SER A 85 -34.49 14.12 22.75
C SER A 85 -35.29 12.94 23.35
N PRO A 86 -36.64 12.97 23.29
CA PRO A 86 -37.45 11.86 23.79
C PRO A 86 -37.11 10.52 23.12
N HIS A 87 -36.69 10.54 21.85
CA HIS A 87 -36.20 9.35 21.14
C HIS A 87 -34.91 8.80 21.77
N THR A 88 -33.96 9.66 22.14
CA THR A 88 -32.71 9.26 22.80
C THR A 88 -32.97 8.70 24.20
N GLN A 89 -33.96 9.24 24.91
CA GLN A 89 -34.36 8.72 26.23
C GLN A 89 -34.97 7.32 26.14
N GLN A 90 -35.81 7.06 25.14
CA GLN A 90 -36.37 5.72 24.91
C GLN A 90 -35.30 4.70 24.53
N GLN A 91 -34.31 5.10 23.73
CA GLN A 91 -33.22 4.21 23.33
C GLN A 91 -32.32 3.81 24.51
N LEU A 92 -32.05 4.74 25.43
CA LEU A 92 -31.31 4.46 26.66
C LEU A 92 -32.10 3.53 27.61
N GLN A 93 -33.42 3.69 27.68
CA GLN A 93 -34.27 2.78 28.47
C GLN A 93 -34.29 1.37 27.87
N GLN A 94 -34.27 1.23 26.54
CA GLN A 94 -34.19 -0.07 25.88
C GLN A 94 -32.83 -0.75 26.11
N ILE A 95 -31.73 0.00 26.12
CA ILE A 95 -30.40 -0.54 26.44
C ILE A 95 -30.33 -0.96 27.92
N ALA A 96 -30.92 -0.18 28.83
CA ALA A 96 -30.96 -0.51 30.25
C ALA A 96 -31.88 -1.70 30.58
N ALA A 97 -32.89 -1.98 29.75
CA ALA A 97 -33.83 -3.08 29.92
C ALA A 97 -33.37 -4.40 29.28
N GLN A 98 -32.23 -4.42 28.56
CA GLN A 98 -31.66 -5.66 28.06
C GLN A 98 -30.92 -6.37 29.21
N PRO A 99 -31.31 -7.59 29.59
CA PRO A 99 -30.55 -8.38 30.56
C PRO A 99 -29.18 -8.70 29.98
N THR A 100 -28.12 -8.21 30.63
CA THR A 100 -26.75 -8.62 30.38
C THR A 100 -26.60 -10.09 30.78
N GLU A 101 -26.79 -11.00 29.83
CA GLU A 101 -26.26 -12.35 29.94
C GLU A 101 -24.75 -12.23 30.12
N THR A 102 -24.29 -12.55 31.32
CA THR A 102 -22.88 -12.59 31.69
C THR A 102 -22.31 -13.92 31.22
N PRO A 103 -21.42 -13.97 30.21
CA PRO A 103 -20.63 -15.17 30.00
C PRO A 103 -19.70 -15.36 31.20
N LYS A 104 -19.70 -16.59 31.73
CA LYS A 104 -18.82 -17.09 32.79
C LYS A 104 -17.39 -16.57 32.61
N LYS A 105 -16.93 -15.84 33.61
CA LYS A 105 -15.56 -15.34 33.76
C LYS A 105 -14.66 -16.52 34.14
N GLU A 106 -14.01 -17.14 33.16
CA GLU A 106 -12.73 -17.81 33.40
C GLU A 106 -11.69 -16.73 33.68
N GLU A 107 -10.90 -16.93 34.73
CA GLU A 107 -9.85 -16.00 35.15
C GLU A 107 -8.81 -15.84 34.04
N PRO A 108 -8.56 -14.62 33.51
CA PRO A 108 -7.38 -14.40 32.72
C PRO A 108 -6.17 -14.28 33.65
N ALA A 109 -5.18 -15.12 33.38
CA ALA A 109 -3.78 -14.94 33.78
C ALA A 109 -3.33 -13.47 33.58
N PRO A 110 -2.35 -12.98 34.36
CA PRO A 110 -1.96 -11.57 34.31
C PRO A 110 -1.56 -11.19 32.88
N ALA A 111 -2.38 -10.34 32.27
CA ALA A 111 -2.09 -9.74 30.99
C ALA A 111 -0.80 -8.92 31.14
N GLU A 112 0.31 -9.48 30.68
CA GLU A 112 1.40 -8.67 30.14
C GLU A 112 0.76 -7.68 29.17
N LYS A 113 0.99 -6.40 29.42
CA LYS A 113 0.63 -5.35 28.46
C LYS A 113 1.53 -5.58 27.26
N GLU A 114 1.11 -6.42 26.32
CA GLU A 114 1.66 -6.43 24.99
C GLU A 114 1.48 -5.01 24.46
N GLU A 115 2.60 -4.28 24.38
CA GLU A 115 2.68 -3.05 23.62
C GLU A 115 2.15 -3.40 22.23
N ALA A 116 0.93 -2.97 21.93
CA ALA A 116 0.32 -3.18 20.63
C ALA A 116 1.29 -2.60 19.60
N ASN A 117 2.04 -3.47 18.94
CA ASN A 117 3.00 -3.06 17.93
C ASN A 117 2.16 -2.34 16.88
N ILE A 118 2.51 -1.09 16.59
CA ILE A 118 1.84 -0.27 15.57
C ILE A 118 1.73 -1.03 14.22
N PHE A 119 2.61 -2.00 14.01
CA PHE A 119 2.60 -2.94 12.89
C PHE A 119 1.42 -3.92 12.87
N ASP A 120 0.96 -4.40 14.03
CA ASP A 120 -0.17 -5.34 14.12
C ASP A 120 -1.50 -4.63 13.82
N VAL A 121 -1.59 -3.31 14.08
CA VAL A 121 -2.76 -2.48 13.73
C VAL A 121 -2.82 -2.20 12.22
N LEU A 122 -1.68 -2.07 11.56
CA LEU A 122 -1.58 -1.91 10.10
C LEU A 122 -1.75 -3.24 9.34
N ASP A 123 -1.61 -4.38 10.00
CA ASP A 123 -1.83 -5.71 9.40
C ASP A 123 -3.33 -6.05 9.21
N ILE A 124 -4.24 -5.25 9.78
CA ILE A 124 -5.68 -5.35 9.52
C ILE A 124 -6.02 -4.95 8.07
N GLU A 125 -5.23 -4.06 7.46
CA GLU A 125 -5.28 -3.77 6.02
C GLU A 125 -4.65 -4.88 5.16
N GLY A 126 -3.89 -5.80 5.81
CA GLY A 126 -3.23 -6.96 5.22
C GLY A 126 -4.16 -8.07 4.73
N MET A 127 -5.45 -8.05 5.10
CA MET A 127 -6.43 -9.04 4.61
C MET A 127 -6.73 -8.95 3.10
N ARG A 128 -6.21 -7.92 2.40
CA ARG A 128 -6.27 -7.79 0.93
C ARG A 128 -4.93 -8.04 0.22
N LYS A 129 -3.85 -8.35 0.96
CA LYS A 129 -2.52 -8.58 0.37
C LYS A 129 -2.48 -9.92 -0.37
N ASN A 130 -1.85 -9.93 -1.53
CA ASN A 130 -1.64 -11.15 -2.33
C ASN A 130 -0.77 -12.15 -1.54
N GLU A 131 -0.94 -13.46 -1.75
CA GLU A 131 -0.16 -14.50 -1.05
C GLU A 131 1.37 -14.30 -1.15
N ALA A 132 1.83 -13.71 -2.27
CA ALA A 132 3.23 -13.34 -2.49
C ALA A 132 3.72 -12.24 -1.51
N GLU A 133 2.90 -11.25 -1.20
CA GLU A 133 3.24 -10.18 -0.24
C GLU A 133 3.29 -10.74 1.18
N ARG A 134 2.37 -11.66 1.52
CA ARG A 134 2.36 -12.33 2.82
C ARG A 134 3.60 -13.21 3.05
N LEU A 135 4.15 -13.79 2.00
CA LEU A 135 5.39 -14.58 2.07
C LEU A 135 6.62 -13.69 2.29
N LEU A 136 6.60 -12.47 1.75
CA LEU A 136 7.67 -11.48 1.90
C LEU A 136 7.60 -10.76 3.25
N ASP A 137 6.39 -10.44 3.72
CA ASP A 137 6.09 -9.75 4.98
C ASP A 137 6.05 -10.73 6.17
N ASN A 138 7.10 -11.54 6.29
CA ASN A 138 7.25 -12.46 7.41
C ASN A 138 7.89 -11.72 8.59
N LYS A 139 7.16 -11.59 9.70
CA LYS A 139 7.63 -10.96 10.95
C LYS A 139 9.01 -11.46 11.39
N LYS A 140 9.28 -12.76 11.27
CA LYS A 140 10.59 -13.36 11.60
C LYS A 140 11.71 -12.81 10.71
N ARG A 141 11.47 -12.76 9.39
CA ARG A 141 12.45 -12.23 8.43
C ARG A 141 12.78 -10.77 8.73
N ARG A 142 11.75 -9.99 9.06
CA ARG A 142 11.91 -8.61 9.46
C ARG A 142 12.78 -8.47 10.69
N GLU A 143 12.44 -9.16 11.78
CA GLU A 143 13.22 -9.12 13.04
C GLU A 143 14.68 -9.54 12.82
N GLU A 144 14.92 -10.57 12.00
CA GLU A 144 16.27 -11.01 11.65
C GLU A 144 17.07 -9.95 10.86
N ILE A 145 16.45 -9.25 9.91
CA ILE A 145 17.11 -8.18 9.14
C ILE A 145 17.32 -6.95 10.03
N GLU A 146 16.33 -6.59 10.85
CA GLU A 146 16.41 -5.45 11.75
C GLU A 146 17.48 -5.65 12.82
N ALA A 147 17.65 -6.86 13.35
CA ALA A 147 18.71 -7.21 14.31
C ALA A 147 20.12 -7.05 13.73
N ARG A 148 20.28 -7.13 12.40
CA ARG A 148 21.55 -6.92 11.69
C ARG A 148 21.81 -5.47 11.33
N CYS A 149 20.80 -4.59 11.43
CA CYS A 149 20.93 -3.19 11.07
C CYS A 149 21.62 -2.40 12.20
N GLU A 150 22.47 -1.44 11.82
CA GLU A 150 23.08 -0.54 12.79
C GLU A 150 22.03 0.39 13.43
N PRO A 151 22.17 0.74 14.73
CA PRO A 151 21.24 1.65 15.39
C PRO A 151 21.31 3.03 14.76
N MET A 152 20.15 3.60 14.45
CA MET A 152 20.04 4.94 13.86
C MET A 152 20.16 6.01 14.93
N LYS A 153 20.74 7.15 14.55
CA LYS A 153 20.99 8.29 15.42
C LYS A 153 19.97 9.38 15.16
N PHE A 154 19.31 9.86 16.20
CA PHE A 154 18.37 10.97 16.10
C PHE A 154 19.07 12.28 15.70
N GLU A 155 20.33 12.45 16.09
CA GLU A 155 21.15 13.63 15.78
C GLU A 155 21.29 13.85 14.28
N ASP A 156 21.30 12.78 13.49
CA ASP A 156 21.40 12.88 12.03
C ASP A 156 20.15 13.57 11.43
N LEU A 157 18.95 13.36 11.99
CA LEU A 157 17.74 14.10 11.59
C LEU A 157 17.86 15.59 11.93
N LEU A 158 18.44 15.93 13.08
CA LEU A 158 18.51 17.31 13.54
C LEU A 158 19.56 18.14 12.78
N TYR A 159 20.72 17.55 12.50
CA TYR A 159 21.85 18.28 11.90
C TYR A 159 21.97 18.11 10.39
N LYS A 160 21.67 16.93 9.86
CA LYS A 160 21.81 16.64 8.42
C LYS A 160 20.49 16.71 7.67
N ASN A 161 19.36 16.79 8.39
CA ASN A 161 18.01 16.66 7.84
C ASN A 161 17.77 15.33 7.09
N GLU A 162 18.64 14.34 7.28
CA GLU A 162 18.52 13.04 6.66
C GLU A 162 19.15 11.94 7.52
N VAL A 163 18.53 10.76 7.52
CA VAL A 163 19.09 9.53 8.10
C VAL A 163 19.44 8.61 6.95
N ARG A 164 20.64 8.04 6.99
CA ARG A 164 21.08 7.02 6.05
C ARG A 164 21.32 5.73 6.81
N GLN A 165 20.87 4.61 6.28
CA GLN A 165 21.09 3.30 6.89
C GLN A 165 21.30 2.24 5.82
N ARG A 166 22.36 1.47 5.97
CA ARG A 166 22.59 0.26 5.17
C ARG A 166 21.77 -0.88 5.76
N VAL A 167 20.97 -1.52 4.93
CA VAL A 167 20.08 -2.61 5.35
C VAL A 167 20.59 -3.93 4.77
N PRO A 168 21.23 -4.80 5.57
CA PRO A 168 21.75 -6.08 5.08
C PRO A 168 20.64 -7.13 4.95
N ILE A 169 19.92 -7.11 3.83
CA ILE A 169 18.86 -8.06 3.52
C ILE A 169 19.44 -9.47 3.40
N ILE A 170 20.52 -9.60 2.61
CA ILE A 170 21.37 -10.78 2.57
C ILE A 170 22.79 -10.28 2.83
N PRO A 171 23.40 -10.59 3.99
CA PRO A 171 24.74 -10.12 4.32
C PRO A 171 25.73 -10.40 3.18
N GLU A 172 26.58 -9.42 2.86
CA GLU A 172 27.62 -9.45 1.82
C GLU A 172 27.12 -9.55 0.37
N LYS A 173 25.84 -9.87 0.14
CA LYS A 173 25.28 -10.09 -1.19
C LYS A 173 24.22 -9.07 -1.59
N PHE A 174 23.44 -8.59 -0.64
CA PHE A 174 22.34 -7.67 -0.88
C PHE A 174 22.18 -6.69 0.28
N GLU A 175 22.85 -5.56 0.14
CA GLU A 175 22.98 -4.49 1.11
C GLU A 175 22.66 -3.14 0.44
N PRO A 176 21.37 -2.78 0.30
CA PRO A 176 20.98 -1.44 -0.11
C PRO A 176 21.26 -0.40 0.99
N LEU A 177 21.70 0.78 0.57
CA LEU A 177 21.72 1.99 1.41
C LEU A 177 20.48 2.83 1.12
N PHE A 178 19.64 2.98 2.14
CA PHE A 178 18.48 3.86 2.11
C PHE A 178 18.77 5.18 2.79
N ARG A 179 18.02 6.20 2.38
CA ARG A 179 17.92 7.48 3.09
C ARG A 179 16.48 7.87 3.36
N SER A 180 16.27 8.64 4.42
CA SER A 180 14.99 9.30 4.66
C SER A 180 14.72 10.35 3.58
N LEU A 181 13.49 10.42 3.11
CA LEU A 181 13.08 11.41 2.12
C LEU A 181 12.85 12.77 2.76
N THR A 182 13.29 13.82 2.06
CA THR A 182 12.91 15.18 2.42
C THR A 182 11.45 15.47 2.02
N PRO A 183 10.78 16.43 2.68
CA PRO A 183 9.44 16.86 2.28
C PRO A 183 9.36 17.36 0.84
N ALA A 184 10.42 18.02 0.35
CA ALA A 184 10.51 18.52 -1.02
C ALA A 184 10.46 17.38 -2.05
N GLU A 185 11.20 16.30 -1.82
CA GLU A 185 11.15 15.10 -2.67
C GLU A 185 9.79 14.41 -2.62
N SER A 186 9.21 14.29 -1.42
CA SER A 186 7.86 13.71 -1.28
C SER A 186 6.82 14.49 -2.08
N LEU A 187 6.88 15.82 -2.01
CA LEU A 187 5.98 16.70 -2.76
C LEU A 187 6.22 16.59 -4.27
N PHE A 188 7.49 16.55 -4.70
CA PHE A 188 7.85 16.34 -6.11
C PHE A 188 7.24 15.03 -6.65
N VAL A 189 7.37 13.92 -5.92
CA VAL A 189 6.80 12.64 -6.34
C VAL A 189 5.27 12.72 -6.40
N LYS A 190 4.61 13.31 -5.40
CA LYS A 190 3.15 13.50 -5.42
C LYS A 190 2.68 14.32 -6.62
N LYS A 191 3.40 15.40 -6.95
CA LYS A 191 3.11 16.22 -8.13
C LYS A 191 3.29 15.42 -9.43
N LEU A 192 4.37 14.62 -9.52
CA LEU A 192 4.62 13.75 -10.67
C LEU A 192 3.46 12.77 -10.91
N ILE A 193 2.88 12.21 -9.85
CA ILE A 193 1.72 11.31 -9.93
C ILE A 193 0.42 12.07 -10.23
N ALA A 194 0.23 13.24 -9.63
CA ALA A 194 -0.96 14.07 -9.86
C ALA A 194 -1.06 14.61 -11.29
N ASP A 195 0.08 14.89 -11.94
CA ASP A 195 0.14 15.34 -13.33
C ASP A 195 -0.23 14.20 -14.32
N GLU A 196 -0.30 12.95 -13.86
CA GLU A 196 -0.56 11.80 -14.70
C GLU A 196 -2.06 11.61 -14.94
N GLN A 197 -2.49 11.94 -16.16
CA GLN A 197 -3.88 11.76 -16.58
C GLN A 197 -4.14 10.29 -16.86
N THR A 198 -4.76 9.61 -15.90
CA THR A 198 -5.44 8.30 -16.04
C THR A 198 -4.56 7.08 -16.27
N VAL A 199 -4.36 6.33 -15.19
CA VAL A 199 -4.30 4.87 -15.15
C VAL A 199 -5.05 4.46 -13.88
N SER A 200 -5.50 3.21 -13.75
CA SER A 200 -6.22 2.73 -12.56
C SER A 200 -5.54 3.16 -11.24
N ASP A 201 -6.33 3.33 -10.17
CA ASP A 201 -5.79 3.69 -8.84
C ASP A 201 -4.65 2.77 -8.40
N GLN A 202 -4.76 1.47 -8.72
CA GLN A 202 -3.71 0.48 -8.47
C GLN A 202 -2.38 0.85 -9.13
N TYR A 203 -2.39 1.25 -10.40
CA TYR A 203 -1.18 1.67 -11.10
C TYR A 203 -0.57 2.92 -10.44
N LEU A 204 -1.40 3.89 -10.08
CA LEU A 204 -0.91 5.13 -9.44
C LEU A 204 -0.24 4.81 -8.10
N MET A 205 -0.81 3.90 -7.31
CA MET A 205 -0.23 3.46 -6.04
C MET A 205 1.10 2.72 -6.23
N GLU A 206 1.16 1.79 -7.16
CA GLU A 206 2.40 1.06 -7.49
C GLU A 206 3.48 2.02 -7.99
N LYS A 207 3.13 2.92 -8.91
CA LYS A 207 4.06 3.92 -9.44
C LYS A 207 4.53 4.88 -8.36
N TYR A 208 3.64 5.35 -7.50
CA TYR A 208 3.98 6.19 -6.35
C TYR A 208 5.01 5.50 -5.45
N SER A 209 4.78 4.23 -5.10
CA SER A 209 5.72 3.42 -4.31
C SER A 209 7.08 3.29 -4.99
N LEU A 210 7.11 3.02 -6.29
CA LEU A 210 8.36 2.94 -7.07
C LEU A 210 9.12 4.27 -7.12
N CYS A 211 8.41 5.39 -7.26
CA CYS A 211 9.01 6.71 -7.24
C CYS A 211 9.59 7.08 -5.87
N LEU A 212 8.90 6.74 -4.77
CA LEU A 212 9.44 6.91 -3.43
C LEU A 212 10.69 6.07 -3.21
N LEU A 213 10.67 4.80 -3.62
CA LEU A 213 11.84 3.92 -3.54
C LEU A 213 13.03 4.49 -4.32
N ALA A 214 12.79 4.97 -5.55
CA ALA A 214 13.84 5.57 -6.36
C ALA A 214 14.46 6.83 -5.69
N ALA A 215 13.65 7.66 -5.03
CA ALA A 215 14.14 8.81 -4.29
C ALA A 215 14.94 8.40 -3.05
N ALA A 216 14.53 7.33 -2.35
CA ALA A 216 15.12 6.91 -1.09
C ALA A 216 16.38 6.05 -1.25
N LEU A 217 16.56 5.38 -2.39
CA LEU A 217 17.68 4.45 -2.60
C LEU A 217 18.94 5.19 -3.05
N ILE A 218 20.04 5.08 -2.30
CA ILE A 218 21.33 5.70 -2.65
C ILE A 218 22.22 4.70 -3.37
N ASP A 219 22.41 3.52 -2.79
CA ASP A 219 23.31 2.50 -3.33
C ASP A 219 22.67 1.11 -3.26
N ILE A 220 23.18 0.20 -4.10
CA ILE A 220 22.90 -1.23 -4.00
C ILE A 220 24.25 -1.94 -4.04
N ASN A 221 24.63 -2.63 -2.95
CA ASN A 221 25.88 -3.40 -2.85
C ASN A 221 27.13 -2.53 -3.15
N GLY A 222 27.15 -1.30 -2.62
CA GLY A 222 28.25 -0.36 -2.84
C GLY A 222 28.34 0.21 -4.26
N LYS A 223 27.38 -0.08 -5.15
CA LYS A 223 27.23 0.61 -6.43
C LYS A 223 26.27 1.79 -6.25
N PRO A 224 26.78 3.04 -6.23
CA PRO A 224 25.92 4.20 -6.09
C PRO A 224 25.02 4.34 -7.32
N LEU A 225 23.74 4.63 -7.08
CA LEU A 225 22.81 5.03 -8.13
C LEU A 225 23.03 6.51 -8.47
N PRO A 226 22.58 6.96 -9.66
CA PRO A 226 22.62 8.38 -10.01
C PRO A 226 21.93 9.23 -8.95
N ASP A 227 22.60 10.29 -8.50
CA ASP A 227 21.97 11.27 -7.63
C ASP A 227 20.93 12.07 -8.42
N HIS A 228 19.79 12.35 -7.80
CA HIS A 228 18.70 13.12 -8.37
C HIS A 228 18.56 14.50 -7.73
N LEU A 229 19.43 14.84 -6.77
CA LEU A 229 19.53 16.17 -6.19
C LEU A 229 20.61 16.99 -6.89
N ASN A 230 20.34 18.28 -7.09
CA ASN A 230 21.33 19.25 -7.56
C ASN A 230 22.18 19.79 -6.38
N SER A 231 23.13 20.69 -6.67
CA SER A 231 23.97 21.33 -5.64
C SER A 231 23.18 22.09 -4.58
N ASP A 232 21.97 22.52 -4.91
CA ASP A 232 21.09 23.30 -4.03
C ASP A 232 20.14 22.41 -3.22
N GLY A 233 20.21 21.08 -3.39
CA GLY A 233 19.34 20.11 -2.73
C GLY A 233 17.94 19.99 -3.33
N GLU A 234 17.69 20.61 -4.49
CA GLU A 234 16.44 20.48 -5.25
C GLU A 234 16.47 19.26 -6.18
N VAL A 235 15.30 18.73 -6.50
CA VAL A 235 15.15 17.54 -7.34
C VAL A 235 15.32 17.89 -8.81
N ASP A 236 16.36 17.37 -9.46
CA ASP A 236 16.47 17.37 -10.91
C ASP A 236 15.61 16.25 -11.51
N LYS A 237 14.55 16.66 -12.21
CA LYS A 237 13.61 15.75 -12.87
C LYS A 237 14.30 14.81 -13.88
N VAL A 238 15.32 15.27 -14.61
CA VAL A 238 16.00 14.47 -15.63
C VAL A 238 16.85 13.40 -14.97
N ALA A 239 17.63 13.79 -13.96
CA ALA A 239 18.42 12.86 -13.16
C ALA A 239 17.53 11.83 -12.43
N PHE A 240 16.42 12.27 -11.84
CA PHE A 240 15.43 11.39 -11.21
C PHE A 240 14.87 10.35 -12.19
N GLN A 241 14.49 10.76 -13.40
CA GLN A 241 14.00 9.83 -14.42
C GLN A 241 15.07 8.84 -14.87
N LYS A 242 16.34 9.26 -14.96
CA LYS A 242 17.46 8.36 -15.27
C LYS A 242 17.64 7.32 -14.17
N LYS A 243 17.61 7.74 -12.91
CA LYS A 243 17.69 6.86 -11.73
C LYS A 243 16.52 5.87 -11.68
N LEU A 244 15.29 6.35 -11.91
CA LEU A 244 14.10 5.50 -11.95
C LEU A 244 14.18 4.46 -13.08
N LYS A 245 14.63 4.85 -14.27
CA LYS A 245 14.85 3.89 -15.38
C LYS A 245 15.89 2.83 -15.03
N GLU A 246 16.93 3.18 -14.28
CA GLU A 246 17.93 2.23 -13.82
C GLU A 246 17.38 1.25 -12.79
N LEU A 247 16.55 1.74 -11.86
CA LEU A 247 15.84 0.90 -10.89
C LEU A 247 14.88 -0.08 -11.59
N LEU A 248 14.12 0.39 -12.58
CA LEU A 248 13.16 -0.43 -13.33
C LEU A 248 13.81 -1.50 -14.22
N ARG A 249 15.14 -1.44 -14.44
CA ARG A 249 15.88 -2.52 -15.13
C ARG A 249 16.16 -3.71 -14.21
N LYS A 250 15.94 -3.59 -12.90
CA LYS A 250 16.11 -4.70 -11.95
C LYS A 250 14.93 -5.67 -12.04
N SER A 251 15.12 -6.88 -11.53
CA SER A 251 14.06 -7.88 -11.45
C SER A 251 12.94 -7.40 -10.53
N GLY A 252 11.68 -7.67 -10.89
CA GLY A 252 10.51 -7.31 -10.07
C GLY A 252 10.59 -7.86 -8.65
N TYR A 253 11.18 -9.05 -8.45
CA TYR A 253 11.39 -9.62 -7.12
C TYR A 253 12.36 -8.78 -6.27
N ILE A 254 13.43 -8.26 -6.88
CA ILE A 254 14.38 -7.39 -6.19
C ILE A 254 13.70 -6.07 -5.81
N ILE A 255 12.90 -5.51 -6.73
CA ILE A 255 12.17 -4.27 -6.48
C ILE A 255 11.17 -4.44 -5.34
N ALA A 256 10.41 -5.55 -5.32
CA ALA A 256 9.47 -5.85 -4.24
C ALA A 256 10.18 -5.95 -2.88
N ASP A 257 11.31 -6.67 -2.82
CA ASP A 257 12.13 -6.77 -1.60
C ASP A 257 12.67 -5.39 -1.17
N LEU A 258 13.15 -4.57 -2.11
CA LEU A 258 13.63 -3.22 -1.82
C LEU A 258 12.51 -2.33 -1.27
N SER A 259 11.32 -2.34 -1.89
CA SER A 259 10.18 -1.55 -1.43
C SER A 259 9.76 -1.94 -0.01
N LEU A 260 9.69 -3.24 0.29
CA LEU A 260 9.32 -3.72 1.62
C LEU A 260 10.35 -3.30 2.69
N ASN A 261 11.64 -3.49 2.41
CA ASN A 261 12.71 -3.11 3.33
C ASN A 261 12.80 -1.59 3.50
N TYR A 262 12.53 -0.81 2.46
CA TYR A 262 12.41 0.64 2.55
C TYR A 262 11.26 1.05 3.48
N GLN A 263 10.11 0.38 3.39
CA GLN A 263 8.99 0.66 4.29
C GLN A 263 9.36 0.41 5.76
N TRP A 264 10.05 -0.70 6.08
CA TRP A 264 10.54 -0.96 7.43
C TRP A 264 11.56 0.09 7.89
N PHE A 265 12.46 0.52 7.01
CA PHE A 265 13.37 1.63 7.26
C PHE A 265 12.62 2.92 7.60
N ASP A 266 11.63 3.34 6.78
CA ASP A 266 10.85 4.56 7.01
C ASP A 266 10.12 4.52 8.36
N PHE A 267 9.54 3.38 8.72
CA PHE A 267 8.92 3.22 10.03
C PHE A 267 9.91 3.37 11.18
N ARG A 268 11.12 2.82 11.07
CA ARG A 268 12.15 3.01 12.09
C ARG A 268 12.60 4.46 12.19
N VAL A 269 12.70 5.19 11.06
CA VAL A 269 13.00 6.63 11.07
C VAL A 269 11.91 7.41 11.80
N ARG A 270 10.62 7.10 11.56
CA ARG A 270 9.50 7.72 12.28
C ARG A 270 9.55 7.45 13.79
N LYS A 271 9.92 6.23 14.18
CA LYS A 271 10.09 5.87 15.60
C LYS A 271 11.18 6.68 16.31
N LEU A 272 12.18 7.21 15.60
CA LEU A 272 13.17 8.10 16.20
C LEU A 272 12.57 9.42 16.69
N ILE A 273 11.44 9.83 16.12
CA ILE A 273 10.73 11.08 16.46
C ILE A 273 9.66 10.83 17.53
N SER A 274 9.15 9.59 17.65
CA SER A 274 8.13 9.23 18.63
C SER A 274 8.64 9.41 20.06
N LEU A 275 7.87 10.14 20.87
CA LEU A 275 8.18 10.51 22.26
C LEU A 275 8.32 9.33 23.23
N ASP A 276 7.90 8.12 22.84
CA ASP A 276 7.93 6.93 23.72
C ASP A 276 9.36 6.53 24.15
N GLY A 277 10.39 6.94 23.39
CA GLY A 277 11.80 6.76 23.75
C GLY A 277 12.38 7.89 24.63
N VAL A 278 11.73 9.06 24.67
CA VAL A 278 12.16 10.20 25.51
C VAL A 278 11.53 10.01 26.89
N LYS A 279 12.06 9.04 27.65
CA LYS A 279 11.85 9.02 29.10
C LYS A 279 12.52 10.27 29.67
N ASN A 280 11.76 11.37 29.73
CA ASN A 280 12.15 12.56 30.46
C ASN A 280 12.54 12.13 31.88
N GLY A 281 13.83 12.28 32.20
CA GLY A 281 14.37 12.11 33.55
C GLY A 281 13.94 13.24 34.46
#